data_AF-A0A2W6FJE7-F1
#
_entry.id   AF-A0A2W6FJE7-F1
#
_cell.length_a   1.000
_cell.length_b   1.000
_cell.length_c   1.000
_cell.angle_alpha   90.00
_cell.angle_beta   90.00
_cell.angle_gamma   90.00
#
_symmetry.space_group_name_H-M   'P 1'
#
loop_
_entity.id
_entity.type
_entity.pdbx_description
1 polymer ?
#
loop_
_entity_poly.entity_id
_entity_poly.type
_entity_poly.pdbx_seq_one_letter_code
_entity_poly.pdbx_strand_id
1 'polypeptide(L)' 'EQAVADWLAVLAAAQSAARRNTKIGVAERTLALSVLRGALLDLLATDDVERTTAAVDQHLTNMSSASSAGLHKARS' A
#
# COMPACT_ATOMS: atom_id res chain seq x y z
N GLU A 1 -14.66 8.71 -8.43
CA GLU A 1 -14.89 9.22 -7.07
C GLU A 1 -15.32 8.15 -6.06
N GLN A 2 -16.58 7.67 -6.05
CA GLN A 2 -17.09 6.78 -4.98
C GLN A 2 -16.29 5.48 -4.78
N ALA A 3 -15.99 4.75 -5.86
CA ALA A 3 -15.22 3.51 -5.77
C ALA A 3 -13.84 3.70 -5.11
N VAL A 4 -13.19 4.86 -5.35
CA VAL A 4 -11.90 5.16 -4.72
C VAL A 4 -12.05 5.36 -3.21
N ALA A 5 -13.09 6.07 -2.78
CA ALA A 5 -13.39 6.28 -1.38
C ALA A 5 -13.71 4.95 -0.67
N ASP A 6 -14.45 4.06 -1.32
CA ASP A 6 -14.81 2.75 -0.78
C ASP A 6 -13.56 1.87 -0.57
N TRP A 7 -12.68 1.82 -1.58
CA TRP A 7 -11.39 1.11 -1.46
C TRP A 7 -10.49 1.72 -0.37
N LEU A 8 -10.44 3.05 -0.26
CA LEU A 8 -9.70 3.71 0.82
C LEU A 8 -10.29 3.38 2.20
N ALA A 9 -11.61 3.22 2.32
CA ALA A 9 -12.25 2.80 3.56
C ALA A 9 -11.88 1.36 3.94
N VAL A 10 -11.86 0.44 2.97
CA VAL A 10 -11.39 -0.95 3.17
C VAL A 10 -9.93 -0.96 3.62
N LEU A 11 -9.05 -0.22 2.94
CA LEU A 11 -7.64 -0.15 3.31
C LEU A 11 -7.43 0.54 4.66
N ALA A 12 -8.22 1.57 4.97
CA ALA A 12 -8.23 2.18 6.29
C ALA A 12 -8.61 1.14 7.35
N ALA A 13 -9.58 0.27 7.09
CA ALA A 13 -10.05 -0.79 7.98
C ALA A 13 -8.92 -1.71 8.48
N ALA A 14 -7.90 -1.95 7.65
CA ALA A 14 -6.73 -2.76 7.96
C ALA A 14 -5.66 -2.03 8.82
N GLN A 15 -5.72 -0.70 8.91
CA GLN A 15 -4.81 0.09 9.73
C GLN A 15 -5.24 0.10 11.20
N SER A 16 -4.26 0.18 12.11
CA SER A 16 -4.54 0.37 13.54
C SER A 16 -5.26 1.69 13.78
N ALA A 17 -6.10 1.74 14.83
CA ALA A 17 -6.87 2.94 15.17
C ALA A 17 -5.97 4.18 15.42
N ALA A 18 -4.82 3.97 16.07
CA ALA A 18 -3.83 5.02 16.32
C ALA A 18 -3.20 5.58 15.03
N ARG A 19 -3.17 4.80 13.94
CA ARG A 19 -2.53 5.18 12.68
C ARG A 19 -3.52 5.72 11.65
N ARG A 20 -4.70 5.10 11.54
CA ARG A 20 -5.72 5.33 10.50
C ARG A 20 -6.03 6.79 10.22
N ASN A 21 -6.18 7.62 11.25
CA ASN A 21 -6.61 9.01 11.11
C ASN A 21 -5.45 10.01 11.10
N THR A 22 -4.20 9.54 11.14
CA THR A 22 -3.03 10.40 11.00
C THR A 22 -2.76 10.70 9.53
N LYS A 23 -2.06 11.82 9.26
CA LYS A 23 -1.62 12.15 7.89
C LYS A 23 -0.78 11.04 7.25
N ILE A 24 0.03 10.35 8.06
CA ILE A 24 0.86 9.26 7.56
C ILE A 24 0.00 8.02 7.26
N GLY A 25 -0.98 7.70 8.10
CA GLY A 25 -1.93 6.63 7.82
C GLY A 25 -2.74 6.88 6.54
N VAL A 26 -3.16 8.12 6.28
CA VAL A 26 -3.77 8.51 5.00
C VAL A 26 -2.82 8.22 3.84
N ALA A 27 -1.57 8.68 3.93
CA ALA A 27 -0.57 8.46 2.88
C ALA A 27 -0.30 6.97 2.62
N GLU A 28 -0.21 6.15 3.67
CA GLU A 28 0.01 4.69 3.58
C GLU A 28 -1.10 4.00 2.78
N ARG A 29 -2.38 4.24 3.10
CA ARG A 29 -3.49 3.61 2.36
C ARG A 29 -3.63 4.13 0.94
N THR A 30 -3.32 5.40 0.71
CA THR A 30 -3.31 5.97 -0.64
C THR A 30 -2.20 5.36 -1.50
N LEU A 31 -1.02 5.14 -0.92
CA LEU A 31 0.07 4.41 -1.59
C LEU A 31 -0.37 2.99 -1.94
N ALA A 32 -0.92 2.25 -0.97
CA ALA A 32 -1.38 0.87 -1.20
C ALA A 32 -2.41 0.80 -2.33
N LEU A 33 -3.40 1.69 -2.36
CA LEU A 33 -4.38 1.75 -3.45
C LEU A 33 -3.74 2.07 -4.81
N SER A 34 -2.74 2.96 -4.83
CA SER A 34 -2.07 3.36 -6.08
C SER A 34 -1.28 2.20 -6.68
N VAL A 35 -0.60 1.41 -5.83
CA VAL A 35 0.13 0.20 -6.23
C VAL A 35 -0.83 -0.85 -6.75
N LEU A 36 -1.91 -1.16 -6.01
CA LEU A 36 -2.90 -2.15 -6.43
C LEU A 36 -3.56 -1.76 -7.76
N ARG A 37 -3.88 -0.48 -7.96
CA ARG A 37 -4.43 -0.01 -9.23
C ARG A 37 -3.44 -0.20 -10.38
N GLY A 38 -2.16 0.12 -10.18
CA GLY A 38 -1.12 -0.11 -11.17
C GLY A 38 -0.98 -1.60 -11.51
N ALA A 39 -0.92 -2.46 -10.50
CA ALA A 39 -0.84 -3.91 -10.65
C ALA A 39 -2.05 -4.49 -11.39
N LEU A 40 -3.27 -4.06 -11.07
CA LEU A 40 -4.47 -4.53 -11.77
C LEU A 40 -4.51 -4.09 -13.24
N LEU A 41 -4.06 -2.86 -13.55
CA LEU A 41 -3.97 -2.38 -14.93
C LEU A 41 -2.89 -3.14 -15.72
N ASP A 42 -1.75 -3.40 -15.09
CA ASP A 42 -0.64 -4.18 -15.62
C ASP A 42 -1.08 -5.63 -15.90
N LEU A 43 -1.80 -6.26 -14.96
CA LEU A 43 -2.37 -7.59 -15.15
C LEU A 43 -3.39 -7.63 -16.29
N LEU A 44 -4.29 -6.65 -16.39
CA LEU A 44 -5.24 -6.58 -17.51
C LEU A 44 -4.55 -6.43 -18.87
N ALA A 45 -3.38 -5.78 -18.89
CA ALA A 45 -2.63 -5.55 -20.12
C ALA A 45 -1.80 -6.77 -20.55
N THR A 46 -1.31 -7.58 -19.60
CA THR A 46 -0.37 -8.67 -19.90
C THR A 46 -0.89 -10.07 -19.60
N ASP A 47 -1.99 -10.20 -18.86
CA ASP A 47 -2.53 -11.47 -18.33
C ASP A 47 -1.51 -12.30 -17.53
N ASP A 48 -0.49 -11.64 -16.98
CA ASP A 48 0.65 -12.27 -16.31
C ASP A 48 0.53 -12.17 -14.79
N VAL A 49 -0.22 -13.10 -14.21
CA VAL A 49 -0.49 -13.14 -12.76
C VAL A 49 0.78 -13.30 -11.95
N GLU A 50 1.72 -14.14 -12.39
CA GLU A 50 2.94 -14.45 -11.63
C GLU A 50 3.86 -13.23 -11.54
N ARG A 51 4.13 -12.57 -12.67
CA ARG A 51 4.96 -11.36 -12.69
C ARG A 51 4.34 -10.24 -11.87
N THR A 52 3.05 -9.99 -12.03
CA THR A 52 2.37 -8.91 -11.31
C THR A 52 2.32 -9.21 -9.80
N THR A 53 2.10 -10.46 -9.39
CA THR A 53 2.14 -10.87 -7.97
C THR A 53 3.53 -10.65 -7.38
N ALA A 54 4.58 -11.11 -8.06
CA ALA A 54 5.96 -10.93 -7.60
C ALA A 54 6.34 -9.45 -7.44
N ALA A 55 5.85 -8.58 -8.35
CA ALA A 55 6.08 -7.14 -8.25
C ALA A 55 5.42 -6.52 -7.00
N VAL A 56 4.20 -6.94 -6.67
CA VAL A 56 3.50 -6.49 -5.45
C VAL A 56 4.21 -6.98 -4.19
N ASP A 57 4.62 -8.25 -4.15
CA ASP A 57 5.35 -8.83 -3.02
C ASP A 57 6.68 -8.11 -2.75
N GLN A 58 7.43 -7.81 -3.82
CA GLN A 58 8.67 -7.05 -3.73
C GLN A 58 8.41 -5.63 -3.16
N HIS A 59 7.32 -4.98 -3.58
CA HIS A 59 6.96 -3.66 -3.06
C HIS A 59 6.66 -3.70 -1.56
N LEU A 60 5.86 -4.69 -1.10
CA LEU A 60 5.52 -4.85 0.31
C LEU A 60 6.74 -5.15 1.19
N THR A 61 7.67 -5.96 0.66
CA THR A 61 8.95 -6.23 1.30
C THR A 61 9.75 -4.94 1.51
N ASN A 62 9.88 -4.13 0.45
CA ASN A 62 10.60 -2.85 0.50
C ASN A 62 9.97 -1.86 1.50
N MET A 63 8.63 -1.78 1.56
CA MET A 63 7.92 -0.93 2.53
C MET A 63 8.18 -1.37 3.98
N SER A 64 8.19 -2.67 4.25
CA SER A 64 8.43 -3.22 5.59
C SER A 64 9.85 -2.93 6.07
N SER A 65 10.83 -3.04 5.17
CA SER A 65 12.22 -2.66 5.45
C SER A 65 12.38 -1.15 5.69
N ALA A 66 11.71 -0.31 4.89
CA ALA A 66 11.75 1.15 5.05
C ALA A 66 11.11 1.63 6.36
N SER A 67 9.99 1.02 6.76
CA SER A 67 9.33 1.29 8.06
C SER A 67 10.27 1.00 9.24
N SER A 68 10.99 -0.13 9.17
CA SER A 68 11.97 -0.52 10.19
C SER A 68 13.16 0.45 10.27
N ALA A 69 13.67 0.91 9.12
CA ALA A 69 14.75 1.90 9.06
C ALA A 69 14.34 3.27 9.63
N GLY A 70 13.09 3.70 9.40
CA GLY A 70 12.55 4.94 9.98
C GLY A 70 12.47 4.90 11.51
N LEU A 71 12.13 3.74 12.08
CA LEU A 71 12.09 3.55 13.54
C LEU A 71 13.50 3.65 14.18
N HIS A 72 14.54 3.17 13.49
CA HIS A 72 15.92 3.32 13.95
C HIS A 72 16.37 4.79 13.95
N LYS A 73 16.03 5.56 12.90
CA LYS A 73 16.38 6.99 12.82
C LYS A 73 15.66 7.87 13.85
N ALA A 74 14.44 7.52 14.25
CA ALA A 74 13.67 8.28 15.24
C ALA A 74 14.12 8.06 16.70
N ARG A 75 15.00 7.08 16.97
CA ARG A 75 15.47 6.69 18.31
C ARG A 75 16.92 7.10 18.62
N SER A 76 17.62 7.73 17.67
CA SER A 76 18.96 8.35 17.83
C SER A 76 18.84 9.86 17.84
#